data_AF-A0A506TXE8-F1
#
_entry.id   AF-A0A506TXE8-F1
#
_cell.length_a   1.000
_cell.length_b   1.000
_cell.length_c   1.000
_cell.angle_alpha   90.00
_cell.angle_beta   90.00
_cell.angle_gamma   90.00
#
_symmetry.space_group_name_H-M   'P 1'
#
loop_
_entity.id
_entity.type
_entity.pdbx_description
1 polymer ?
#
loop_
_entity_poly.entity_id
_entity_poly.type
_entity_poly.pdbx_seq_one_letter_code
_entity_poly.pdbx_strand_id
1 'polypeptide(L)'
;MTLLDRNFCHAAAGAVASKHSKSVAHKRRKTTRDCPRVTIRFSSDDFERLQSLADGMTLSVYIRAKALGEELKRRKQRSSASVADKAAVAEILGLLGESRIANNLNQLAYHANVGTLTIDDEARFQIDEAYRTIFGMRTLLLKALGQKG
;
A
#
# COMPACT_ATOMS: atom_id res chain seq x y z
N MET A 1 -9.80 -69.44 -19.20
CA MET A 1 -9.50 -70.42 -18.14
C MET A 1 -8.03 -70.75 -18.22
N THR A 2 -7.23 -70.25 -17.27
CA THR A 2 -5.87 -70.69 -16.86
C THR A 2 -5.32 -69.57 -15.97
N LEU A 3 -5.45 -69.72 -14.64
CA LEU A 3 -4.49 -70.34 -13.74
C LEU A 3 -3.18 -69.57 -13.62
N LEU A 4 -3.07 -68.93 -12.46
CA LEU A 4 -1.84 -68.52 -11.80
C LEU A 4 -0.79 -69.62 -11.86
N ASP A 5 0.45 -69.24 -12.12
CA ASP A 5 1.57 -69.82 -11.39
C ASP A 5 2.81 -68.92 -11.40
N ARG A 6 3.47 -68.89 -10.24
CA ARG A 6 4.93 -68.73 -10.01
C ARG A 6 5.55 -67.32 -10.02
N ASN A 7 5.82 -66.87 -8.78
CA ASN A 7 7.15 -66.53 -8.24
C ASN A 7 8.16 -65.86 -9.19
N PHE A 8 8.50 -64.61 -8.89
CA PHE A 8 9.87 -64.13 -9.03
C PHE A 8 10.19 -63.08 -7.96
N CYS A 9 11.07 -63.45 -7.04
CA CYS A 9 11.86 -62.51 -6.25
C CYS A 9 12.85 -61.79 -7.17
N HIS A 10 12.95 -60.46 -7.10
CA HIS A 10 14.23 -59.78 -7.21
C HIS A 10 14.17 -58.36 -6.62
N ALA A 11 15.05 -58.18 -5.64
CA ALA A 11 15.74 -56.97 -5.19
C ALA A 11 15.32 -55.61 -5.77
N ALA A 12 14.91 -54.70 -4.88
CA ALA A 12 15.32 -53.30 -4.94
C ALA A 12 15.43 -52.75 -3.52
N ALA A 13 16.67 -52.64 -3.04
CA ALA A 13 17.03 -51.91 -1.85
C ALA A 13 16.69 -50.42 -2.05
N GLY A 14 15.56 -49.99 -1.48
CA GLY A 14 15.16 -48.60 -1.39
C GLY A 14 15.18 -48.16 0.06
N ALA A 15 16.35 -47.80 0.57
CA ALA A 15 16.49 -47.13 1.85
C ALA A 15 15.74 -45.79 1.78
N VAL A 16 14.54 -45.74 2.35
CA VAL A 16 13.78 -44.49 2.54
C VAL A 16 14.48 -43.71 3.64
N ALA A 17 15.48 -42.91 3.24
CA ALA A 17 16.11 -41.94 4.10
C ALA A 17 15.04 -40.94 4.56
N SER A 18 14.55 -41.09 5.79
CA SER A 18 13.72 -40.08 6.44
C SER A 18 14.55 -38.80 6.55
N LYS A 19 14.31 -37.86 5.64
CA LYS A 19 14.84 -36.51 5.76
C LYS A 19 14.08 -35.84 6.89
N HIS A 20 14.53 -36.05 8.12
CA HIS A 20 14.21 -35.17 9.24
C HIS A 20 14.81 -33.80 8.88
N SER A 21 14.01 -32.96 8.23
CA SER A 21 14.32 -31.56 8.07
C SER A 21 14.45 -30.97 9.46
N LYS A 22 15.64 -30.45 9.78
CA LYS A 22 15.86 -29.70 11.02
C LYS A 22 14.87 -28.54 11.01
N SER A 23 13.82 -28.63 11.82
CA SER A 23 12.90 -27.51 12.02
C SER A 23 13.70 -26.42 12.71
N VAL A 24 14.01 -25.36 11.97
CA VAL A 24 14.57 -24.14 12.55
C VAL A 24 13.50 -23.61 13.50
N ALA A 25 13.72 -23.77 14.80
CA ALA A 25 12.85 -23.30 15.86
C ALA A 25 12.63 -21.80 15.68
N HIS A 26 11.51 -21.42 15.08
CA HIS A 26 11.09 -20.04 15.03
C HIS A 26 10.86 -19.59 16.48
N LYS A 27 11.72 -18.70 17.00
CA LYS A 27 11.52 -18.10 18.33
C LYS A 27 10.09 -17.59 18.38
N ARG A 28 9.28 -18.14 19.29
CA ARG A 28 7.90 -17.70 19.52
C ARG A 28 7.96 -16.18 19.71
N ARG A 29 7.30 -15.43 18.83
CA ARG A 29 7.16 -13.98 19.00
C ARG A 29 6.45 -13.79 20.33
N LYS A 30 7.18 -13.27 21.33
CA LYS A 30 6.66 -12.95 22.65
C LYS A 30 5.38 -12.15 22.46
N THR A 31 4.29 -12.62 23.05
CA THR A 31 3.04 -11.87 23.00
C THR A 31 3.23 -10.57 23.78
N THR A 32 2.40 -9.55 23.55
CA THR A 32 2.48 -8.27 24.29
C THR A 32 2.49 -8.45 25.81
N ARG A 33 1.99 -9.59 26.32
CA ARG A 33 1.99 -9.96 27.75
C ARG A 33 3.36 -10.41 28.30
N ASP A 34 4.27 -10.85 27.44
CA ASP A 34 5.58 -11.40 27.83
C ASP A 34 6.72 -10.35 27.82
N CYS A 35 6.38 -9.08 27.58
CA CYS A 35 7.32 -7.96 27.61
C CYS A 35 7.47 -7.43 29.04
N PRO A 36 8.70 -7.25 29.55
CA PRO A 36 8.91 -6.58 30.84
C PRO A 36 8.36 -5.15 30.79
N ARG A 37 7.66 -4.74 31.85
CA ARG A 37 7.03 -3.41 31.97
C ARG A 37 7.63 -2.63 33.12
N VAL A 38 7.74 -1.31 32.95
CA VAL A 38 8.11 -0.38 34.02
C VAL A 38 6.90 0.48 34.34
N THR A 39 6.49 0.50 35.60
CA THR A 39 5.44 1.39 36.10
C THR A 39 6.11 2.51 36.90
N ILE A 40 5.87 3.77 36.51
CA ILE A 40 6.44 4.96 37.16
C ILE A 40 5.27 5.80 37.66
N ARG A 41 5.38 6.31 38.89
CA ARG A 41 4.43 7.29 39.45
C ARG A 41 4.99 8.69 39.22
N PHE A 42 4.17 9.58 38.70
CA PHE A 42 4.51 10.98 38.50
C PHE A 42 3.64 11.85 39.40
N SER A 43 4.17 13.00 39.82
CA SER A 43 3.34 14.10 40.30
C SER A 43 2.53 14.68 39.13
N SER A 44 1.47 15.45 39.41
CA SER A 44 0.70 16.16 38.38
C SER A 44 1.61 17.04 37.52
N ASP A 45 2.48 17.78 38.18
CA ASP A 45 3.32 18.81 37.57
C ASP A 45 4.39 18.18 36.68
N ASP A 46 5.01 17.09 37.15
CA ASP A 46 5.99 16.34 36.35
C ASP A 46 5.33 15.69 35.12
N PHE A 47 4.09 15.22 35.26
CA PHE A 47 3.34 14.62 34.17
C PHE A 47 3.04 15.63 33.06
N GLU A 48 2.56 16.83 33.43
CA GLU A 48 2.31 17.92 32.48
C GLU A 48 3.60 18.38 31.77
N ARG A 49 4.70 18.48 32.51
CA ARG A 49 6.01 18.82 31.95
C ARG A 49 6.48 17.77 30.94
N LEU A 50 6.34 16.49 31.25
CA LEU A 50 6.69 15.41 30.32
C LEU A 50 5.78 15.40 29.09
N GLN A 51 4.48 15.67 29.27
CA GLN A 51 3.52 15.74 28.17
C GLN A 51 3.83 16.89 27.21
N SER A 52 4.26 18.03 27.74
CA SER A 52 4.72 19.19 26.95
C SER A 52 6.00 18.88 26.18
N LEU A 53 6.96 18.20 26.81
CA LEU A 53 8.21 17.78 26.17
C LEU A 53 8.02 16.70 25.09
N ALA A 54 6.95 15.89 25.21
CA ALA A 54 6.64 14.85 24.24
C ALA A 54 6.15 15.40 22.88
N ASP A 55 5.74 16.68 22.80
CA ASP A 55 5.43 17.40 21.55
C ASP A 55 4.55 16.57 20.57
N GLY A 56 3.43 16.05 21.07
CA GLY A 56 2.47 15.25 20.29
C GLY A 56 2.85 13.78 20.05
N MET A 57 3.97 13.30 20.61
CA MET A 57 4.30 11.86 20.68
C MET A 57 3.62 11.19 21.87
N THR A 58 3.52 9.85 21.86
CA THR A 58 3.07 9.11 23.04
C THR A 58 4.14 9.20 24.13
N LEU A 59 3.72 9.45 25.37
CA LEU A 59 4.62 9.61 26.52
C LEU A 59 5.58 8.43 26.68
N SER A 60 5.10 7.21 26.44
CA SER A 60 5.89 5.98 26.48
C SER A 60 7.03 5.95 25.46
N VAL A 61 6.82 6.49 24.26
CA VAL A 61 7.85 6.57 23.21
C VAL A 61 8.87 7.64 23.58
N TYR A 62 8.40 8.80 24.05
CA TYR A 62 9.28 9.87 24.50
C TYR A 62 10.19 9.44 25.66
N ILE A 63 9.61 8.85 26.71
CA ILE A 63 10.36 8.34 27.87
C ILE A 63 11.34 7.26 27.46
N ARG A 64 10.91 6.29 26.64
CA ARG A 64 11.77 5.21 26.17
C ARG A 64 12.96 5.75 25.38
N ALA A 65 12.73 6.69 24.46
CA ALA A 65 13.78 7.25 23.64
C ALA A 65 14.79 8.05 24.47
N LYS A 66 14.31 8.83 25.45
CA LYS A 66 15.19 9.53 26.39
C LYS A 66 15.98 8.58 27.29
N ALA A 67 15.37 7.50 27.78
CA ALA A 67 16.01 6.54 28.67
C ALA A 67 17.02 5.63 27.96
N LEU A 68 16.79 5.29 26.69
CA LEU A 68 17.63 4.39 25.91
C LEU A 68 18.55 5.11 24.91
N GLY A 69 18.49 6.45 24.84
CA GLY A 69 19.24 7.24 23.87
C GLY A 69 18.84 6.98 22.41
N GLU A 70 17.62 6.48 22.16
CA GLU A 70 17.13 6.23 20.81
C GLU A 70 16.80 7.57 20.11
N GLU A 71 17.17 7.71 18.83
CA GLU A 71 16.78 8.87 18.04
C GLU A 71 15.24 8.92 17.87
N LEU A 72 14.64 10.01 18.36
CA LEU A 72 13.22 10.29 18.18
C LEU A 72 12.94 10.59 16.71
N LYS A 73 12.39 9.61 15.98
CA LYS A 73 11.83 9.84 14.65
C LYS A 73 10.65 10.81 14.77
N ARG A 74 10.90 12.09 14.51
CA ARG A 74 9.87 13.12 14.43
C ARG A 74 8.78 12.62 13.49
N ARG A 75 7.57 12.43 14.01
CA ARG A 75 6.44 11.96 13.20
C ARG A 75 6.23 12.98 12.08
N LYS A 76 6.29 12.54 10.82
CA LYS A 76 5.89 13.37 9.68
C LYS A 76 4.50 13.91 9.99
N GLN A 77 4.36 15.23 10.08
CA GLN A 77 3.04 15.83 10.25
C GLN A 77 2.18 15.37 9.08
N ARG A 78 1.00 14.83 9.39
CA ARG A 78 0.00 14.54 8.36
C ARG A 78 -0.31 15.87 7.67
N SER A 79 -0.37 15.86 6.34
CA SER A 79 -0.74 17.04 5.57
C SER A 79 -2.04 17.63 6.15
N SER A 80 -2.00 18.95 6.40
CA SER A 80 -3.09 19.75 6.98
C SER A 80 -4.35 19.81 6.11
N ALA A 81 -4.31 19.22 4.90
CA ALA A 81 -5.48 19.05 4.05
C ALA A 81 -6.60 18.38 4.85
N SER A 82 -7.75 19.06 4.93
CA SER A 82 -8.89 18.61 5.71
C SER A 82 -9.40 17.28 5.16
N VAL A 83 -10.10 16.51 6.00
CA VAL A 83 -10.73 15.26 5.56
C VAL A 83 -11.77 15.53 4.47
N ALA A 84 -12.43 16.69 4.51
CA ALA A 84 -13.40 17.13 3.52
C ALA A 84 -12.76 17.37 2.14
N ASP A 85 -11.61 18.04 2.09
CA ASP A 85 -10.90 18.30 0.83
C ASP A 85 -10.47 16.99 0.16
N LYS A 86 -10.01 16.02 0.96
CA LYS A 86 -9.62 14.69 0.47
C LYS A 86 -10.81 13.90 -0.06
N ALA A 87 -11.97 14.02 0.58
CA ALA A 87 -13.20 13.35 0.15
C ALA A 87 -13.73 13.95 -1.16
N ALA A 88 -13.82 15.27 -1.26
CA ALA A 88 -14.26 15.96 -2.47
C ALA A 88 -13.37 15.65 -3.68
N VAL A 89 -12.05 15.61 -3.48
CA VAL A 89 -11.10 15.24 -4.56
C VAL A 89 -11.24 13.77 -4.96
N ALA A 90 -11.47 12.87 -4.01
CA ALA A 90 -11.70 11.45 -4.30
C ALA A 90 -13.01 11.22 -5.07
N GLU A 91 -14.07 11.95 -4.72
CA GLU A 91 -15.35 11.92 -5.43
C GLU A 91 -15.22 12.39 -6.87
N ILE A 92 -14.57 13.54 -7.09
CA ILE A 92 -14.30 14.06 -8.44
C ILE A 92 -13.50 13.05 -9.28
N LEU A 93 -12.49 12.40 -8.69
CA LEU A 93 -11.72 11.36 -9.37
C LEU A 93 -12.55 10.11 -9.67
N GLY A 94 -13.45 9.72 -8.77
CA GLY A 94 -14.39 8.62 -8.98
C GLY A 94 -15.29 8.89 -10.18
N LEU A 95 -15.92 10.08 -10.21
CA LEU A 95 -16.76 10.51 -11.32
C LEU A 95 -15.97 10.62 -12.64
N LEU A 96 -14.73 11.09 -12.59
CA LEU A 96 -13.88 11.23 -13.77
C LEU A 96 -13.36 9.88 -14.28
N GLY A 97 -13.15 8.91 -13.38
CA GLY A 97 -12.78 7.54 -13.73
C GLY A 97 -13.95 6.69 -14.23
N GLU A 98 -15.15 6.90 -13.67
CA GLU A 98 -16.41 6.32 -14.17
C GLU A 98 -16.78 6.90 -15.53
N SER A 99 -16.46 8.18 -15.74
CA SER A 99 -16.65 8.85 -17.00
C SER A 99 -15.83 8.21 -18.11
N ARG A 100 -16.53 7.78 -19.17
CA ARG A 100 -15.90 7.23 -20.38
C ARG A 100 -15.30 8.31 -21.29
N ILE A 101 -15.20 9.57 -20.85
CA ILE A 101 -14.75 10.69 -21.68
C ILE A 101 -13.38 10.42 -22.30
N ALA A 102 -12.39 9.95 -21.53
CA ALA A 102 -11.05 9.69 -22.08
C ALA A 102 -11.06 8.58 -23.15
N ASN A 103 -11.88 7.54 -22.98
CA ASN A 103 -12.01 6.45 -23.95
C ASN A 103 -12.75 6.90 -25.21
N ASN A 104 -13.85 7.64 -25.05
CA ASN A 104 -14.62 8.20 -26.16
C ASN A 104 -13.78 9.17 -26.99
N LEU A 105 -12.98 10.00 -26.32
CA LEU A 105 -12.12 10.96 -26.98
C LEU A 105 -10.97 10.29 -27.75
N ASN A 106 -10.42 9.20 -27.19
CA ASN A 106 -9.44 8.38 -27.91
C ASN A 106 -10.05 7.68 -29.13
N GLN A 107 -11.30 7.22 -29.04
CA GLN A 107 -12.02 6.66 -30.20
C GLN A 107 -12.27 7.71 -31.27
N LEU A 108 -12.69 8.91 -30.89
CA LEU A 108 -12.86 10.04 -31.82
C LEU A 108 -11.53 10.41 -32.49
N ALA A 109 -10.45 10.53 -31.73
CA ALA A 109 -9.11 10.79 -32.26
C ALA A 109 -8.63 9.69 -33.21
N TYR A 110 -8.87 8.41 -32.86
CA TYR A 110 -8.54 7.27 -33.71
C TYR A 110 -9.32 7.29 -35.03
N HIS A 111 -10.65 7.45 -34.97
CA HIS A 111 -11.49 7.52 -36.16
C HIS A 111 -11.20 8.75 -37.01
N ALA A 112 -10.84 9.87 -36.39
CA ALA A 112 -10.29 11.02 -37.09
C ALA A 112 -9.01 10.60 -37.82
N ASN A 113 -7.98 10.11 -37.12
CA ASN A 113 -6.67 9.76 -37.69
C ASN A 113 -6.72 8.72 -38.81
N VAL A 114 -7.61 7.74 -38.72
CA VAL A 114 -7.81 6.71 -39.76
C VAL A 114 -8.62 7.24 -40.96
N GLY A 115 -9.15 8.47 -40.87
CA GLY A 115 -9.94 9.12 -41.93
C GLY A 115 -11.37 8.60 -42.02
N THR A 116 -11.81 7.80 -41.04
CA THR A 116 -13.19 7.28 -40.95
C THR A 116 -14.18 8.36 -40.52
N LEU A 117 -13.70 9.35 -39.76
CA LEU A 117 -14.47 10.52 -39.37
C LEU A 117 -13.94 11.71 -40.17
N THR A 118 -14.74 12.24 -41.09
CA THR A 118 -14.40 13.45 -41.86
C THR A 118 -14.51 14.65 -40.92
N ILE A 119 -13.38 15.02 -40.33
CA ILE A 119 -13.23 16.17 -39.44
C ILE A 119 -12.15 17.07 -40.02
N ASP A 120 -12.38 18.38 -39.95
CA ASP A 120 -11.34 19.35 -40.25
C ASP A 120 -10.17 19.25 -39.25
N ASP A 121 -8.98 19.66 -39.67
CA ASP A 121 -7.76 19.55 -38.87
C ASP A 121 -7.84 20.39 -37.58
N GLU A 122 -8.58 21.49 -37.59
CA GLU A 122 -8.85 22.32 -36.41
C GLU A 122 -9.62 21.53 -35.33
N ALA A 123 -10.66 20.81 -35.72
CA ALA A 123 -11.45 20.02 -34.78
C ALA A 123 -10.69 18.75 -34.32
N ARG A 124 -9.79 18.21 -35.14
CA ARG A 124 -8.86 17.15 -34.69
C ARG A 124 -7.90 17.66 -33.60
N PHE A 125 -7.41 18.90 -33.73
CA PHE A 125 -6.57 19.53 -32.72
C PHE A 125 -7.33 19.78 -31.39
N GLN A 126 -8.55 20.30 -31.46
CA GLN A 126 -9.39 20.54 -30.28
C GLN A 126 -9.68 19.25 -29.48
N ILE A 127 -9.83 18.12 -30.18
CA ILE A 127 -10.02 16.80 -29.57
C ILE A 127 -8.75 16.35 -28.80
N ASP A 128 -7.56 16.52 -29.39
CA ASP A 128 -6.29 16.17 -28.73
C ASP A 128 -6.01 17.09 -27.54
N GLU A 129 -6.32 18.39 -27.66
CA GLU A 129 -6.21 19.36 -26.57
C GLU A 129 -7.10 18.99 -25.38
N ALA A 130 -8.37 18.64 -25.64
CA ALA A 130 -9.30 18.19 -24.62
C ALA A 130 -8.79 16.93 -23.91
N TYR A 131 -8.17 16.00 -24.66
CA TYR A 131 -7.65 14.74 -24.11
C TYR A 131 -6.51 15.01 -23.13
N ARG A 132 -5.54 15.82 -23.56
CA ARG A 132 -4.38 16.21 -22.73
C ARG A 132 -4.82 16.95 -21.48
N THR A 133 -5.82 17.83 -21.61
CA THR A 133 -6.35 18.62 -20.49
C THR A 133 -6.98 17.72 -19.42
N ILE A 134 -7.85 16.78 -19.83
CA ILE A 134 -8.49 15.84 -18.90
C ILE A 134 -7.47 14.90 -18.26
N PHE A 135 -6.50 14.42 -19.04
CA PHE A 135 -5.40 13.61 -18.51
C PHE A 135 -4.58 14.38 -17.46
N GLY A 136 -4.24 15.64 -17.75
CA GLY A 136 -3.52 16.54 -16.84
C GLY A 136 -4.28 16.76 -15.53
N MET A 137 -5.60 17.00 -15.61
CA MET A 137 -6.47 17.12 -14.43
C MET A 137 -6.43 15.85 -13.57
N ARG A 138 -6.56 14.67 -14.19
CA ARG A 138 -6.48 13.38 -13.47
C ARG A 138 -5.12 13.20 -12.77
N THR A 139 -4.02 13.48 -13.45
CA THR A 139 -2.67 13.33 -12.88
C THR A 139 -2.44 14.30 -11.72
N LEU A 140 -2.89 15.56 -11.84
CA LEU A 140 -2.78 16.55 -10.76
C LEU A 140 -3.56 16.15 -9.52
N LEU A 141 -4.80 15.65 -9.70
CA LEU A 141 -5.64 15.19 -8.60
C LEU A 141 -5.04 13.95 -7.90
N LEU A 142 -4.49 12.99 -8.65
CA LEU A 142 -3.79 11.84 -8.07
C LEU A 142 -2.55 12.24 -7.27
N LYS A 143 -1.75 13.18 -7.79
CA LYS A 143 -0.59 13.74 -7.07
C LYS A 143 -1.00 14.45 -5.78
N ALA A 144 -2.08 15.24 -5.81
CA ALA A 144 -2.60 15.94 -4.63
C ALA A 144 -3.03 14.98 -3.50
N LEU A 145 -3.51 13.78 -3.85
CA LEU A 145 -3.84 12.71 -2.89
C LEU A 145 -2.63 11.89 -2.41
N GLY A 146 -1.44 12.11 -2.98
CA GLY A 146 -0.24 11.34 -2.65
C GLY A 146 -0.25 9.90 -3.18
N GLN A 147 -1.14 9.59 -4.13
CA GLN A 147 -1.07 8.33 -4.87
C GLN A 147 -0.14 8.51 -6.07
N LYS A 148 0.70 7.50 -6.36
CA LYS A 148 1.49 7.49 -7.59
C LYS A 148 0.53 7.20 -8.74
N GLY A 149 0.29 8.21 -9.57
CA GLY A 149 -0.49 8.11 -10.81
C GLY A 149 0.25 7.33 -11.89
#